data_AF-A0A067LW23-F1
#
_entry.id   AF-A0A067LW23-F1
#
_cell.length_a   1.000
_cell.length_b   1.000
_cell.length_c   1.000
_cell.angle_alpha   90.00
_cell.angle_beta   90.00
_cell.angle_gamma   90.00
#
_symmetry.space_group_name_H-M   'P 1'
#
loop_
_entity.id
_entity.type
_entity.pdbx_description
1 polymer ?
#
loop_
_entity_poly.entity_id
_entity_poly.type
_entity_poly.pdbx_seq_one_letter_code
_entity_poly.pdbx_strand_id
1 'polypeptide(L)'
;MRGTQLGVLPENDKVEEWKKAFVKAEADIMARLKKRLCGSYSRGLGYFGIKQAVVNAIDVPIVLRLPQDVLQRRRLHRVYDLPDGTIWKAPPGYWEQVSYPAYKRVHQHLYVDGDVENGDLSGEVDGLLLLEPEGVSMTRLLDASCQKAMDTLRHMFPPQQL
;
A
#
# COMPACT_ATOMS: atom_id res chain seq x y z
N MET A 1 28.25 -4.61 -9.38
CA MET A 1 27.84 -3.53 -8.46
C MET A 1 26.54 -2.94 -9.00
N ARG A 2 25.39 -3.15 -8.35
CA ARG A 2 24.13 -2.49 -8.72
C ARG A 2 23.86 -1.43 -7.66
N GLY A 3 23.96 -0.17 -8.07
CA GLY A 3 23.75 0.99 -7.20
C GLY A 3 22.33 0.99 -6.63
N THR A 4 22.25 1.27 -5.34
CA THR A 4 21.00 1.56 -4.63
C THR A 4 20.35 2.77 -5.31
N GLN A 5 19.32 2.54 -6.11
CA GLN A 5 18.51 3.64 -6.65
C GLN A 5 17.72 4.23 -5.47
N LEU A 6 18.22 5.33 -4.92
CA LEU A 6 17.40 6.28 -4.16
C LEU A 6 16.14 6.54 -4.99
N GLY A 7 14.98 6.30 -4.38
CA GLY A 7 13.71 6.12 -5.08
C GLY A 7 13.45 7.22 -6.10
N VAL A 8 13.30 6.82 -7.36
CA VAL A 8 12.86 7.72 -8.42
C VAL A 8 11.47 8.21 -8.01
N LEU A 9 11.35 9.53 -7.79
CA LEU A 9 10.07 10.16 -7.53
C LEU A 9 9.16 9.99 -8.74
N PRO A 10 7.83 9.95 -8.56
CA PRO A 10 6.93 9.98 -9.69
C PRO A 10 7.15 11.27 -10.50
N GLU A 11 6.84 11.22 -11.79
CA GLU A 11 6.85 12.39 -12.65
C GLU A 11 5.92 13.48 -12.10
N ASN A 12 6.44 14.71 -12.02
CA ASN A 12 5.72 15.82 -11.39
C ASN A 12 4.39 16.13 -12.11
N ASP A 13 4.39 16.08 -13.45
CA ASP A 13 3.19 16.33 -14.25
C ASP A 13 2.06 15.36 -13.89
N LYS A 14 2.40 14.09 -13.63
CA LYS A 14 1.43 13.08 -13.25
C LYS A 14 0.90 13.29 -11.82
N VAL A 15 1.76 13.74 -10.90
CA VAL A 15 1.35 14.15 -9.55
C VAL A 15 0.35 15.31 -9.63
N GLU A 16 0.64 16.34 -10.42
CA GLU A 16 -0.22 17.50 -10.58
C GLU A 16 -1.55 17.17 -11.29
N GLU A 17 -1.54 16.25 -12.25
CA GLU A 17 -2.76 15.71 -12.88
C GLU A 17 -3.69 15.08 -11.83
N TRP A 18 -3.16 14.18 -10.98
CA TRP A 18 -3.95 13.53 -9.94
C TRP A 18 -4.46 14.50 -8.88
N LYS A 19 -3.62 15.47 -8.46
CA LYS A 19 -4.07 16.54 -7.55
C LYS A 19 -5.28 17.29 -8.12
N LYS A 20 -5.22 17.72 -9.38
CA LYS A 20 -6.33 18.41 -10.05
C LYS A 20 -7.58 17.53 -10.11
N ALA A 21 -7.42 16.24 -10.40
CA ALA A 21 -8.53 15.29 -10.44
C ALA A 21 -9.22 15.14 -9.07
N PHE A 22 -8.48 14.99 -7.98
CA PHE A 22 -9.05 14.90 -6.63
C PHE A 22 -9.69 16.20 -6.17
N VAL A 23 -9.08 17.36 -6.45
CA VAL A 23 -9.68 18.66 -6.14
C VAL A 23 -11.01 18.85 -6.86
N LYS A 24 -11.08 18.47 -8.15
CA LYS A 24 -12.32 18.51 -8.91
C LYS A 24 -13.38 17.59 -8.29
N ALA A 25 -13.01 16.35 -7.98
CA ALA A 25 -13.92 15.39 -7.38
C ALA A 25 -14.46 15.88 -6.02
N GLU A 26 -13.61 16.43 -5.16
CA GLU A 26 -14.03 17.02 -3.88
C GLU A 26 -15.02 18.18 -4.10
N ALA A 27 -14.71 19.10 -5.02
CA ALA A 27 -15.60 20.22 -5.35
C ALA A 27 -16.97 19.75 -5.85
N ASP A 28 -17.00 18.74 -6.73
CA ASP A 28 -18.24 18.17 -7.27
C ASP A 28 -19.07 17.50 -6.16
N ILE A 29 -18.43 16.71 -5.28
CA ILE A 29 -19.09 16.06 -4.14
C ILE A 29 -19.63 17.11 -3.15
N MET A 30 -18.83 18.13 -2.84
CA MET A 30 -19.23 19.23 -1.95
C MET A 30 -20.41 20.01 -2.53
N ALA A 31 -20.39 20.33 -3.83
CA ALA A 31 -21.46 21.07 -4.48
C ALA A 31 -22.78 20.28 -4.45
N ARG A 32 -22.72 18.99 -4.78
CA ARG A 32 -23.88 18.11 -4.94
C ARG A 32 -24.45 17.57 -3.64
N LEU A 33 -23.59 17.08 -2.75
CA LEU A 33 -23.99 16.34 -1.55
C LEU A 33 -23.79 17.14 -0.26
N LYS A 34 -23.18 18.33 -0.33
CA LYS A 34 -22.78 19.14 0.83
C LYS A 34 -21.90 18.36 1.83
N LYS A 35 -21.22 17.32 1.35
CA LYS A 35 -20.28 16.49 2.11
C LYS A 35 -18.85 16.91 1.81
N ARG A 36 -18.02 16.98 2.85
CA ARG A 36 -16.58 17.19 2.72
C ARG A 36 -15.87 15.86 2.61
N LEU A 37 -14.95 15.76 1.66
CA LEU A 37 -14.06 14.61 1.57
C LEU A 37 -12.94 14.76 2.61
N CYS A 38 -12.72 13.72 3.42
CA CYS A 38 -11.58 13.65 4.32
C CYS A 38 -10.77 12.41 3.94
N GLY A 39 -9.53 12.61 3.50
CA GLY A 39 -8.61 11.53 3.17
C GLY A 39 -7.50 11.42 4.20
N SER A 40 -7.21 10.20 4.64
CA SER A 40 -6.02 9.89 5.45
C SER A 40 -5.25 8.73 4.82
N TYR A 41 -3.93 8.86 4.71
CA TYR A 41 -3.07 7.76 4.28
C TYR A 41 -2.42 7.11 5.50
N SER A 42 -2.53 5.78 5.60
CA SER A 42 -1.87 5.00 6.64
C SER A 42 -1.10 3.83 6.03
N ARG A 43 0.07 3.52 6.61
CA ARG A 43 0.92 2.40 6.17
C ARG A 43 1.28 1.52 7.36
N GLY A 44 1.22 0.21 7.21
CA GLY A 44 1.51 -0.74 8.27
C GLY A 44 1.56 -2.17 7.77
N LEU A 45 2.38 -2.99 8.42
CA LEU A 45 2.54 -4.42 8.08
C LEU A 45 1.36 -5.27 8.57
N GLY A 46 0.62 -4.81 9.58
CA GLY A 46 -0.34 -5.62 10.32
C GLY A 46 -1.81 -5.35 10.02
N TYR A 47 -2.14 -4.41 9.13
CA TYR A 47 -3.52 -3.93 8.99
C TYR A 47 -4.48 -5.03 8.56
N PHE A 48 -4.05 -5.91 7.67
CA PHE A 48 -4.91 -6.92 7.08
C PHE A 48 -5.02 -8.20 7.90
N GLY A 49 -4.12 -8.48 8.84
CA GLY A 49 -4.11 -9.75 9.58
C GLY A 49 -4.25 -9.65 11.10
N ILE A 50 -4.46 -8.46 11.68
CA ILE A 50 -4.51 -8.30 13.15
C ILE A 50 -5.94 -8.02 13.65
N LYS A 51 -6.75 -7.18 12.97
CA LYS A 51 -8.13 -6.87 13.37
C LYS A 51 -9.01 -6.54 12.17
N GLN A 52 -10.10 -7.30 12.00
CA GLN A 52 -11.07 -7.06 10.91
C GLN A 52 -11.66 -5.64 10.94
N ALA A 53 -11.87 -5.07 12.12
CA ALA A 53 -12.35 -3.69 12.25
C ALA A 53 -11.43 -2.66 11.58
N VAL A 54 -10.13 -2.92 11.50
CA VAL A 54 -9.17 -2.06 10.78
C VAL A 54 -9.37 -2.22 9.28
N VAL A 55 -9.48 -3.45 8.79
CA VAL A 55 -9.73 -3.73 7.37
C VAL A 55 -11.01 -3.06 6.89
N ASN A 56 -12.09 -3.17 7.66
CA ASN A 56 -13.39 -2.58 7.34
C ASN A 56 -13.40 -1.04 7.36
N ALA A 57 -12.40 -0.41 7.98
CA ALA A 57 -12.26 1.05 8.03
C ALA A 57 -11.41 1.60 6.87
N ILE A 58 -10.86 0.75 6.01
CA ILE A 58 -10.02 1.15 4.88
C ILE A 58 -10.89 1.15 3.62
N ASP A 59 -11.19 2.34 3.08
CA ASP A 59 -11.96 2.47 1.83
C ASP A 59 -11.17 1.98 0.61
N VAL A 60 -9.85 2.19 0.61
CA VAL A 60 -8.95 1.87 -0.50
C VAL A 60 -7.83 0.93 -0.02
N PRO A 61 -8.09 -0.38 0.09
CA PRO A 61 -7.08 -1.33 0.54
C PRO A 61 -6.03 -1.56 -0.55
N ILE A 62 -4.76 -1.34 -0.22
CA ILE A 62 -3.61 -1.57 -1.12
C ILE A 62 -2.56 -2.40 -0.38
N VAL A 63 -2.05 -3.45 -1.02
CA VAL A 63 -0.94 -4.26 -0.53
C VAL A 63 0.23 -4.23 -1.53
N LEU A 64 1.45 -4.13 -1.01
CA LEU A 64 2.67 -4.21 -1.82
C LEU A 64 3.30 -5.59 -1.64
N ARG A 65 3.50 -6.33 -2.73
CA ARG A 65 4.21 -7.62 -2.74
C ARG A 65 5.57 -7.49 -3.40
N LEU A 66 6.59 -8.03 -2.74
CA LEU A 66 7.96 -8.11 -3.25
C LEU A 66 8.51 -9.49 -2.89
N PRO A 67 9.40 -10.06 -3.72
CA PRO A 67 10.04 -11.32 -3.41
C PRO A 67 10.77 -11.30 -2.06
N GLN A 68 10.75 -12.44 -1.37
CA GLN A 68 11.39 -12.63 -0.07
C GLN A 68 12.84 -12.14 -0.03
N ASP A 69 13.65 -12.40 -1.07
CA ASP A 69 15.07 -12.02 -1.11
C ASP A 69 15.24 -10.49 -1.16
N VAL A 70 14.39 -9.80 -1.92
CA VAL A 70 14.34 -8.33 -1.99
C VAL A 70 13.95 -7.77 -0.62
N LEU A 71 12.93 -8.33 0.02
CA LEU A 71 12.50 -7.90 1.36
C LEU A 71 13.58 -8.15 2.42
N GLN A 72 14.23 -9.32 2.40
CA GLN A 72 15.32 -9.68 3.29
C GLN A 72 16.48 -8.71 3.16
N ARG A 73 16.97 -8.48 1.92
CA ARG A 73 18.02 -7.51 1.65
C ARG A 73 17.65 -6.15 2.22
N ARG A 74 16.46 -5.64 1.93
CA ARG A 74 16.00 -4.33 2.45
C ARG A 74 15.90 -4.31 3.97
N ARG A 75 15.47 -5.38 4.61
CA ARG A 75 15.35 -5.46 6.08
C ARG A 75 16.70 -5.50 6.76
N LEU A 76 17.66 -6.28 6.26
CA LEU A 76 19.00 -6.41 6.83
C LEU A 76 19.84 -5.13 6.71
N HIS A 77 19.57 -4.29 5.71
CA HIS A 77 20.19 -2.97 5.57
C HIS A 77 19.54 -1.90 6.44
N ARG A 78 18.37 -2.15 7.04
CA ARG A 78 17.72 -1.18 7.91
C ARG A 78 18.37 -1.19 9.29
N VAL A 79 18.58 0.02 9.77
CA VAL A 79 19.17 0.33 11.05
C VAL A 79 18.26 1.38 11.68
N TYR A 80 17.99 1.26 12.98
CA TYR A 80 17.09 2.16 13.68
C TYR A 80 17.81 2.76 14.88
N ASP A 81 17.80 4.08 14.99
CA ASP A 81 18.31 4.77 16.18
C ASP A 81 17.32 4.61 17.32
N LEU A 82 17.81 4.19 18.47
CA LEU A 82 17.04 4.05 19.69
C LEU A 82 17.15 5.31 20.55
N PRO A 83 16.15 5.62 21.40
CA PRO A 83 16.15 6.82 22.23
C PRO A 83 17.33 6.91 23.21
N ASP A 84 17.94 5.78 23.56
CA ASP A 84 19.12 5.68 24.42
C ASP A 84 20.44 5.94 23.66
N GLY A 85 20.36 6.33 22.38
CA GLY A 85 21.51 6.58 21.50
C GLY A 85 22.14 5.32 20.93
N THR A 86 21.58 4.14 21.22
CA THR A 86 22.05 2.89 20.62
C THR A 86 21.39 2.65 19.27
N ILE A 87 21.93 1.69 18.53
CA ILE A 87 21.45 1.32 17.21
C ILE A 87 20.81 -0.07 17.28
N TRP A 88 19.53 -0.17 16.94
CA TRP A 88 18.89 -1.44 16.71
C TRP A 88 19.20 -1.95 15.30
N LYS A 89 19.86 -3.10 15.26
CA LYS A 89 20.06 -3.92 14.06
C LYS A 89 19.42 -5.28 14.29
N ALA A 90 18.84 -5.85 13.25
CA ALA A 90 18.25 -7.18 13.33
C ALA A 90 19.31 -8.21 13.80
N PRO A 91 19.04 -9.00 14.85
CA PRO A 91 19.98 -10.02 15.30
C PRO A 91 20.09 -11.17 14.28
N PRO A 92 21.16 -11.99 14.35
CA PRO A 92 21.27 -13.18 13.51
C PRO A 92 20.03 -14.08 13.59
N GLY A 93 19.51 -14.55 12.45
CA GLY A 93 18.32 -15.38 12.38
C GLY A 93 16.98 -14.65 12.53
N TYR A 94 16.98 -13.34 12.83
CA TYR A 94 15.73 -12.59 13.04
C TYR A 94 14.81 -12.58 11.83
N TRP A 95 15.37 -12.54 10.62
CA TRP A 95 14.57 -12.55 9.40
C TRP A 95 13.84 -13.88 9.24
N GLU A 96 14.59 -14.97 9.31
CA GLU A 96 14.15 -16.33 9.02
C GLU A 96 13.22 -16.87 10.11
N GLN A 97 13.51 -16.53 11.38
CA GLN A 97 12.80 -17.10 12.53
C GLN A 97 11.63 -16.23 13.00
N VAL A 98 11.66 -14.92 12.74
CA VAL A 98 10.67 -13.97 13.31
C VAL A 98 9.99 -13.15 12.23
N SER A 99 10.74 -12.31 11.51
CA SER A 99 10.18 -11.26 10.66
C SER A 99 9.35 -11.83 9.49
N TYR A 100 9.93 -12.76 8.73
CA TYR A 100 9.27 -13.31 7.56
C TYR A 100 8.16 -14.31 7.91
N PRO A 101 8.33 -15.22 8.89
CA PRO A 101 7.21 -16.06 9.37
C PRO A 101 6.01 -15.25 9.87
N ALA A 102 6.25 -14.14 10.59
CA ALA A 102 5.18 -13.24 11.02
C ALA A 102 4.50 -12.56 9.83
N TYR A 103 5.27 -12.08 8.84
CA TYR A 103 4.71 -11.55 7.60
C TYR A 103 3.78 -12.55 6.91
N LYS A 104 4.24 -13.79 6.69
CA LYS A 104 3.44 -14.83 6.06
C LYS A 104 2.15 -15.10 6.84
N ARG A 105 2.24 -15.29 8.15
CA ARG A 105 1.08 -15.55 9.01
C ARG A 105 0.02 -14.46 8.91
N VAL A 106 0.45 -13.20 8.86
CA VAL A 106 -0.44 -12.04 8.79
C VAL A 106 -1.05 -11.86 7.40
N HIS A 107 -0.44 -12.36 6.32
CA HIS A 107 -0.90 -12.06 4.95
C HIS A 107 -1.39 -13.28 4.16
N GLN A 108 -1.13 -14.52 4.60
CA GLN A 108 -1.46 -15.73 3.82
C GLN A 108 -2.94 -15.79 3.41
N HIS A 109 -3.86 -15.33 4.25
CA HIS A 109 -5.30 -15.33 3.94
C HIS A 109 -5.68 -14.40 2.77
N LEU A 110 -4.84 -13.42 2.44
CA LEU A 110 -5.06 -12.52 1.29
C LEU A 110 -4.81 -13.20 -0.05
N TYR A 111 -4.22 -14.39 -0.07
CA TYR A 111 -3.81 -15.09 -1.28
C TYR A 111 -4.41 -16.49 -1.35
N VAL A 112 -4.69 -16.95 -2.57
CA VAL A 112 -5.14 -18.32 -2.85
C VAL A 112 -4.10 -19.31 -2.31
N ASP A 113 -4.59 -20.37 -1.67
CA ASP A 113 -3.79 -21.43 -1.03
C ASP A 113 -2.74 -20.95 0.00
N GLY A 114 -2.81 -19.68 0.42
CA GLY A 114 -1.83 -19.10 1.33
C GLY A 114 -0.50 -18.73 0.67
N ASP A 115 -0.40 -18.75 -0.67
CA ASP A 115 0.84 -18.42 -1.38
C ASP A 115 1.08 -16.91 -1.45
N VAL A 116 1.76 -16.38 -0.43
CA VAL A 116 2.09 -14.95 -0.34
C VAL A 116 3.10 -14.47 -1.38
N GLU A 117 3.86 -15.36 -2.02
CA GLU A 117 4.92 -14.98 -2.96
C GLU A 117 4.39 -14.92 -4.39
N ASN A 118 3.55 -15.89 -4.80
CA ASN A 118 3.07 -15.99 -6.18
C ASN A 118 1.56 -16.13 -6.34
N GLY A 119 0.82 -16.36 -5.25
CA GLY A 119 -0.62 -16.62 -5.32
C GLY A 119 -1.43 -15.41 -5.79
N ASP A 120 -2.54 -15.66 -6.46
CA ASP A 120 -3.53 -14.62 -6.75
C ASP A 120 -4.23 -14.16 -5.47
N LEU A 121 -4.85 -12.98 -5.49
CA LEU A 121 -5.66 -12.52 -4.36
C LEU A 121 -6.86 -13.46 -4.12
N SER A 122 -7.11 -13.79 -2.85
CA SER A 122 -8.21 -14.68 -2.45
C SER A 122 -9.59 -14.03 -2.59
N GLY A 123 -9.65 -12.69 -2.64
CA GLY A 123 -10.90 -11.92 -2.62
C GLY A 123 -11.50 -11.72 -1.23
N GLU A 124 -10.84 -12.17 -0.16
CA GLU A 124 -11.32 -11.98 1.22
C GLU A 124 -11.48 -10.50 1.60
N VAL A 125 -10.57 -9.65 1.10
CA VAL A 125 -10.66 -8.19 1.26
C VAL A 125 -11.20 -7.58 -0.02
N ASP A 126 -12.44 -7.10 0.05
CA ASP A 126 -13.09 -6.48 -1.10
C ASP A 126 -12.29 -5.28 -1.62
N GLY A 127 -12.17 -5.20 -2.95
CA GLY A 127 -11.46 -4.14 -3.62
C GLY A 127 -9.94 -4.06 -3.36
N LEU A 128 -9.31 -5.03 -2.70
CA LEU A 128 -7.87 -5.03 -2.45
C LEU A 128 -7.05 -4.91 -3.75
N LEU A 129 -6.21 -3.88 -3.82
CA LEU A 129 -5.26 -3.68 -4.91
C LEU A 129 -3.91 -4.29 -4.54
N LEU A 130 -3.48 -5.29 -5.29
CA LEU A 130 -2.13 -5.83 -5.24
C LEU A 130 -1.22 -5.01 -6.16
N LEU A 131 -0.13 -4.48 -5.61
CA LEU A 131 0.93 -3.84 -6.38
C LEU A 131 2.25 -4.60 -6.20
N GLU A 132 2.91 -4.87 -7.32
CA GLU A 132 4.21 -5.54 -7.38
C GLU A 132 5.25 -4.54 -7.88
N PRO A 133 5.92 -3.79 -6.99
CA PRO A 133 6.73 -2.66 -7.39
C PRO A 133 8.10 -3.03 -7.98
N GLU A 134 8.45 -4.31 -8.07
CA GLU A 134 9.72 -4.71 -8.66
C GLU A 134 9.71 -4.48 -10.18
N GLY A 135 10.67 -3.69 -10.67
CA GLY A 135 10.75 -3.32 -12.08
C GLY A 135 9.70 -2.32 -12.56
N VAL A 136 8.78 -1.88 -11.69
CA VAL A 136 7.73 -0.92 -12.02
C VAL A 136 8.14 0.50 -11.62
N SER A 137 7.89 1.47 -12.48
CA SER A 137 8.19 2.88 -12.18
C SER A 137 7.27 3.43 -11.07
N MET A 138 7.79 4.39 -10.30
CA MET A 138 7.01 5.06 -9.26
C MET A 138 5.80 5.79 -9.84
N THR A 139 5.92 6.36 -11.05
CA THR A 139 4.79 6.98 -11.78
C THR A 139 3.65 5.98 -12.00
N ARG A 140 3.95 4.74 -12.41
CA ARG A 140 2.93 3.71 -12.62
C ARG A 140 2.27 3.25 -11.32
N LEU A 141 3.05 3.09 -10.25
CA LEU A 141 2.52 2.72 -8.94
C LEU A 141 1.61 3.82 -8.38
N LEU A 142 2.02 5.09 -8.53
CA LEU A 142 1.20 6.25 -8.19
C LEU A 142 -0.11 6.22 -8.98
N ASP A 143 -0.02 6.05 -10.30
CA ASP A 143 -1.17 6.06 -11.18
C ASP A 143 -2.20 4.98 -10.81
N ALA A 144 -1.75 3.74 -10.62
CA ALA A 144 -2.62 2.64 -10.19
C ALA A 144 -3.28 2.90 -8.82
N SER A 145 -2.52 3.45 -7.86
CA SER A 145 -3.03 3.77 -6.52
C SER A 145 -4.08 4.87 -6.57
N CYS A 146 -3.81 5.96 -7.29
CA CYS A 146 -4.72 7.09 -7.42
C CYS A 146 -5.97 6.72 -8.24
N GLN A 147 -5.81 5.92 -9.29
CA GLN A 147 -6.93 5.41 -10.08
C GLN A 147 -7.87 4.56 -9.22
N LYS A 148 -7.32 3.62 -8.44
CA LYS A 148 -8.12 2.82 -7.51
C LYS A 148 -8.88 3.68 -6.49
N ALA A 149 -8.21 4.69 -5.93
CA ALA A 149 -8.87 5.61 -5.01
C ALA A 149 -10.00 6.41 -5.69
N MET A 150 -9.77 6.90 -6.91
CA MET A 150 -10.77 7.63 -7.69
C MET A 150 -11.97 6.76 -8.05
N ASP A 151 -11.76 5.51 -8.44
CA ASP A 151 -12.85 4.57 -8.75
C ASP A 151 -13.67 4.23 -7.51
N THR A 152 -13.00 4.09 -6.37
CA THR A 152 -13.67 3.91 -5.07
C THR A 152 -14.55 5.13 -4.74
N LEU A 153 -14.02 6.35 -4.91
CA LEU A 153 -14.79 7.58 -4.71
C LEU A 153 -16.01 7.66 -5.64
N ARG A 154 -15.85 7.31 -6.91
CA ARG A 154 -16.96 7.28 -7.88
C ARG A 154 -18.00 6.23 -7.53
N HIS A 155 -17.60 5.09 -6.97
CA HIS A 155 -18.54 4.08 -6.53
C HIS A 155 -19.33 4.54 -5.28
N MET A 156 -18.64 5.16 -4.30
CA MET A 156 -19.26 5.68 -3.09
C MET A 156 -20.16 6.90 -3.37
N PHE A 157 -19.80 7.70 -4.37
CA PHE A 157 -20.49 8.94 -4.75
C PHE A 157 -20.74 8.97 -6.27
N PRO A 158 -21.67 8.15 -6.78
CA PRO A 158 -21.88 7.99 -8.21
C PRO A 158 -22.29 9.31 -8.87
N PRO A 159 -21.80 9.59 -10.10
CA PRO A 159 -22.29 10.72 -10.88
C PRO A 159 -23.80 10.55 -11.12
N GLN A 160 -24.55 11.66 -11.26
CA GLN A 160 -25.97 11.56 -11.57
C GLN A 160 -26.07 11.03 -13.01
N GLN A 161 -26.86 9.99 -13.22
CA GLN A 161 -27.30 9.65 -14.57
C GLN A 161 -28.26 10.76 -14.99
N LEU A 162 -27.93 11.45 -16.09
CA LEU A 162 -28.82 12.39 -16.76
C LEU A 162 -30.02 11.66 -17.37
#